data_AF-A0AAJ2EQB4-F1
#
_entry.id   AF-A0AAJ2EQB4-F1
#
_cell.length_a   1.000
_cell.length_b   1.000
_cell.length_c   1.000
_cell.angle_alpha   90.00
_cell.angle_beta   90.00
_cell.angle_gamma   90.00
#
_symmetry.space_group_name_H-M   'P 1'
#
loop_
_entity.id
_entity.type
_entity.pdbx_description
1 polymer ?
#
loop_
_entity_poly.entity_id
_entity_poly.type
_entity_poly.pdbx_seq_one_letter_code
_entity_poly.pdbx_strand_id
1 'polypeptide(L)'
;MKDFSKITLVSVTGMPDATRAVYALTLSLRQMPGARAVLCSPHAPASLPPGIEHRKIAPLNYQEYSWFMMYALWRVVETEFALIVQDDGWVLDTANWSDDFLDYDYVGPTAHVGRIDTKDGTRWVTRYTWSAELGKPGQTVMPVINGGFCLRSRRMMRALIDHPEIRMTIPAPDTIGGDPLKVEWTNCALNEDVQLTCVLRPELEAVGLRFAPIEVCLRFGIEHAGAVHRDVDMTSLFGQHCKWRRLIGIDPPTIQYRTKRSIAERAFREMDIARMLEARGYQLRFAPEDL
;
A
#
# COMPACT_ATOMS: atom_id res chain seq x y z
N MET A 1 8.83 -0.42 25.50
CA MET A 1 7.73 0.13 24.69
C MET A 1 8.30 0.36 23.30
N LYS A 2 7.56 0.05 22.22
CA LYS A 2 8.03 0.27 20.85
C LYS A 2 8.22 1.78 20.63
N ASP A 3 9.31 2.18 19.96
CA ASP A 3 9.60 3.59 19.70
C ASP A 3 9.21 3.96 18.27
N PHE A 4 8.17 4.77 18.13
CA PHE A 4 7.67 5.22 16.84
C PHE A 4 8.06 6.67 16.51
N SER A 5 8.92 7.31 17.32
CA SER A 5 9.34 8.71 17.14
C SER A 5 10.04 8.98 15.80
N LYS A 6 10.61 7.94 15.20
CA LYS A 6 11.27 7.95 13.89
C LYS A 6 10.31 7.83 12.70
N ILE A 7 9.01 7.70 12.94
CA ILE A 7 8.00 7.42 11.93
C ILE A 7 7.00 8.57 11.84
N THR A 8 6.72 8.98 10.60
CA THR A 8 5.55 9.80 10.27
C THR A 8 4.52 8.91 9.58
N LEU A 9 3.33 8.79 10.18
CA LEU A 9 2.13 8.30 9.49
C LEU A 9 1.71 9.37 8.47
N VAL A 10 1.60 9.02 7.20
CA VAL A 10 1.25 9.99 6.17
C VAL A 10 0.14 9.47 5.27
N SER A 11 -0.89 10.29 5.10
CA SER A 11 -1.94 10.06 4.10
C SER A 11 -1.93 11.19 3.09
N VAL A 12 -1.90 10.84 1.81
CA VAL A 12 -1.93 11.80 0.70
C VAL A 12 -3.19 11.53 -0.11
N THR A 13 -4.03 12.54 -0.29
CA THR A 13 -5.21 12.45 -1.14
C THR A 13 -5.38 13.73 -1.95
N GLY A 14 -5.58 13.58 -3.25
CA GLY A 14 -5.92 14.70 -4.14
C GLY A 14 -7.41 15.05 -4.13
N MET A 15 -8.23 14.29 -3.41
CA MET A 15 -9.69 14.44 -3.40
C MET A 15 -10.13 15.56 -2.44
N PRO A 16 -11.25 16.24 -2.70
CA PRO A 16 -11.81 17.23 -1.78
C PRO A 16 -12.22 16.64 -0.43
N ASP A 17 -12.76 15.42 -0.44
CA ASP A 17 -13.13 14.68 0.77
C ASP A 17 -11.98 13.79 1.25
N ALA A 18 -11.44 14.11 2.43
CA ALA A 18 -10.38 13.38 3.10
C ALA A 18 -10.87 12.61 4.34
N THR A 19 -12.19 12.48 4.55
CA THR A 19 -12.78 11.89 5.78
C THR A 19 -12.25 10.48 6.06
N ARG A 20 -12.17 9.63 5.03
CA ARG A 20 -11.67 8.27 5.18
C ARG A 20 -10.16 8.20 5.47
N ALA A 21 -9.38 9.08 4.85
CA ALA A 21 -7.96 9.23 5.15
C ALA A 21 -7.75 9.65 6.62
N VAL A 22 -8.59 10.55 7.13
CA VAL A 22 -8.60 10.93 8.56
C VAL A 22 -8.90 9.72 9.45
N TYR A 23 -9.90 8.90 9.12
CA TYR A 23 -10.20 7.68 9.89
C TYR A 23 -9.01 6.71 9.93
N ALA A 24 -8.40 6.45 8.78
CA ALA A 24 -7.26 5.56 8.66
C ALA A 24 -6.04 6.06 9.46
N LEU A 25 -5.71 7.36 9.34
CA LEU A 25 -4.66 8.00 10.14
C LEU A 25 -4.97 7.95 11.63
N THR A 26 -6.21 8.24 12.03
CA THR A 26 -6.59 8.29 13.45
C THR A 26 -6.48 6.92 14.11
N LEU A 27 -7.00 5.86 13.48
CA LEU A 27 -6.85 4.50 14.01
C LEU A 27 -5.37 4.08 14.05
N SER A 28 -4.60 4.41 13.01
CA SER A 28 -3.17 4.07 12.97
C SER A 28 -2.37 4.80 14.05
N LEU A 29 -2.67 6.09 14.28
CA LEU A 29 -1.99 6.89 15.30
C LEU A 29 -2.30 6.41 16.72
N ARG A 30 -3.54 5.96 16.99
CA ARG A 30 -3.91 5.34 18.29
C ARG A 30 -3.05 4.10 18.59
N GLN A 31 -2.67 3.35 17.57
CA GLN A 31 -1.83 2.15 17.69
C GLN A 31 -0.33 2.47 17.78
N MET A 32 0.11 3.63 17.30
CA MET A 32 1.52 4.00 17.21
C MET A 32 1.84 5.27 18.03
N PRO A 33 1.75 5.21 19.38
CA PRO A 33 2.04 6.36 20.23
C PRO A 33 3.48 6.86 20.02
N GLY A 34 3.63 8.17 19.84
CA GLY A 34 4.93 8.82 19.58
C GLY A 34 5.25 9.04 18.11
N ALA A 35 4.54 8.39 17.17
CA ALA A 35 4.63 8.73 15.75
C ALA A 35 4.06 10.13 15.49
N ARG A 36 4.59 10.80 14.46
CA ARG A 36 3.93 11.98 13.87
C ARG A 36 2.84 11.53 12.92
N ALA A 37 1.83 12.36 12.68
CA ALA A 37 0.83 12.09 11.65
C ALA A 37 0.58 13.32 10.78
N VAL A 38 0.58 13.14 9.45
CA VAL A 38 0.38 14.21 8.47
C VAL A 38 -0.68 13.79 7.46
N LEU A 39 -1.72 14.61 7.32
CA LEU A 39 -2.69 14.54 6.23
C LEU A 39 -2.32 15.56 5.16
N CYS A 40 -2.02 15.09 3.95
CA CYS A 40 -1.86 15.92 2.76
C CYS A 40 -3.15 15.91 1.93
N SER A 41 -3.85 17.05 1.85
CA SER A 41 -5.06 17.19 1.03
C SER A 41 -5.28 18.63 0.55
N PRO A 42 -6.12 18.87 -0.49
CA PRO A 42 -6.43 20.23 -0.98
C PRO A 42 -7.07 21.14 0.06
N HIS A 43 -7.90 20.55 0.92
CA HIS A 43 -8.64 21.25 1.96
C HIS A 43 -8.44 20.56 3.29
N ALA A 44 -8.24 21.36 4.35
CA ALA A 44 -8.24 20.86 5.71
C ALA A 44 -9.67 20.37 6.05
N PRO A 45 -9.83 19.15 6.60
CA PRO A 45 -11.11 18.72 7.16
C PRO A 45 -11.56 19.67 8.28
N ALA A 46 -12.87 19.94 8.36
CA ALA A 46 -13.42 20.87 9.34
C ALA A 46 -13.10 20.48 10.80
N SER A 47 -13.05 19.18 11.08
CA SER A 47 -12.73 18.61 12.40
C SER A 47 -11.56 17.64 12.27
N LEU A 48 -10.35 18.16 12.16
CA LEU A 48 -9.14 17.34 12.16
C LEU A 48 -8.81 16.88 13.61
N PRO A 49 -8.67 15.57 13.87
CA PRO A 49 -8.32 15.07 15.19
C PRO A 49 -6.98 15.62 15.71
N PRO A 50 -6.83 15.82 17.03
CA PRO A 50 -5.58 16.25 17.61
C PRO A 50 -4.46 15.23 17.31
N GLY A 51 -3.25 15.72 17.08
CA GLY A 51 -2.09 14.90 16.73
C GLY A 51 -1.93 14.61 15.23
N ILE A 52 -2.91 14.99 14.39
CA ILE A 52 -2.77 14.95 12.93
C ILE A 52 -2.52 16.38 12.42
N GLU A 53 -1.38 16.59 11.77
CA GLU A 53 -1.05 17.84 11.10
C GLU A 53 -1.66 17.87 9.69
N HIS A 54 -2.21 19.00 9.26
CA HIS A 54 -2.65 19.17 7.86
C HIS A 54 -1.57 19.87 7.04
N ARG A 55 -1.27 19.30 5.88
CA ARG A 55 -0.43 19.90 4.85
C ARG A 55 -1.26 20.14 3.60
N LYS A 56 -1.49 21.40 3.27
CA LYS A 56 -2.18 21.75 2.03
C LYS A 56 -1.33 21.36 0.81
N ILE A 57 -1.94 20.64 -0.12
CA ILE A 57 -1.38 20.29 -1.44
C ILE A 57 -2.34 20.72 -2.55
N ALA A 58 -1.92 20.66 -3.81
CA ALA A 58 -2.83 20.82 -4.93
C ALA A 58 -3.75 19.58 -5.05
N PRO A 59 -4.95 19.69 -5.66
CA PRO A 59 -5.71 18.53 -6.11
C PRO A 59 -4.85 17.62 -6.98
N LEU A 60 -5.05 16.31 -6.83
CA LEU A 60 -4.32 15.28 -7.59
C LEU A 60 -5.32 14.27 -8.15
N ASN A 61 -5.18 13.92 -9.42
CA ASN A 61 -5.71 12.67 -9.94
C ASN A 61 -4.81 11.49 -9.54
N TYR A 62 -5.17 10.27 -9.96
CA TYR A 62 -4.43 9.07 -9.57
C TYR A 62 -2.98 9.04 -10.07
N GLN A 63 -2.70 9.58 -11.27
CA GLN A 63 -1.34 9.66 -11.82
C GLN A 63 -0.51 10.73 -11.10
N GLU A 64 -1.11 11.89 -10.81
CA GLU A 64 -0.47 12.96 -10.05
C GLU A 64 -0.18 12.52 -8.61
N TYR A 65 -1.02 11.66 -8.02
CA TYR A 65 -0.72 10.97 -6.76
C TYR A 65 0.55 10.14 -6.89
N SER A 66 0.68 9.27 -7.90
CA SER A 66 1.89 8.47 -8.09
C SER A 66 3.15 9.34 -8.18
N TRP A 67 3.10 10.43 -8.95
CA TRP A 67 4.21 11.36 -9.06
C TRP A 67 4.52 12.08 -7.75
N PHE A 68 3.50 12.50 -7.01
CA PHE A 68 3.69 13.10 -5.68
C PHE A 68 4.43 12.12 -4.75
N MET A 69 4.01 10.85 -4.74
CA MET A 69 4.61 9.82 -3.90
C MET A 69 6.07 9.51 -4.28
N MET A 70 6.43 9.62 -5.57
CA MET A 70 7.78 9.36 -6.08
C MET A 70 8.73 10.55 -5.89
N TYR A 71 8.25 11.79 -6.08
CA TYR A 71 9.14 12.96 -6.20
C TYR A 71 8.97 13.99 -5.07
N ALA A 72 7.83 14.00 -4.37
CA ALA A 72 7.47 15.04 -3.42
C ALA A 72 7.23 14.56 -1.98
N LEU A 73 7.04 13.26 -1.72
CA LEU A 73 6.71 12.75 -0.38
C LEU A 73 7.73 13.19 0.70
N TRP A 74 9.03 13.19 0.38
CA TRP A 74 10.09 13.62 1.29
C TRP A 74 9.98 15.10 1.74
N ARG A 75 9.22 15.94 1.00
CA ARG A 75 8.99 17.36 1.33
C ARG A 75 7.97 17.56 2.45
N VAL A 76 7.16 16.55 2.72
CA VAL A 76 6.10 16.58 3.74
C VAL A 76 6.38 15.63 4.90
N VAL A 77 7.40 14.78 4.78
CA VAL A 77 7.88 13.90 5.86
C VAL A 77 9.31 14.27 6.23
N GLU A 78 9.53 14.58 7.52
CA GLU A 78 10.83 14.97 8.05
C GLU A 78 11.56 13.84 8.79
N THR A 79 10.83 12.82 9.24
CA THR A 79 11.36 11.70 10.02
C THR A 79 12.18 10.71 9.17
N GLU A 80 12.86 9.77 9.83
CA GLU A 80 13.67 8.73 9.18
C GLU A 80 12.81 7.81 8.28
N PHE A 81 11.56 7.54 8.69
CA PHE A 81 10.63 6.71 7.94
C PHE A 81 9.26 7.36 7.79
N ALA A 82 8.58 7.04 6.69
CA ALA A 82 7.17 7.31 6.45
C ALA A 82 6.40 5.99 6.43
N LEU A 83 5.33 5.87 7.21
CA LEU A 83 4.32 4.83 7.02
C LEU A 83 3.15 5.44 6.27
N ILE A 84 3.03 5.11 4.99
CA ILE A 84 1.95 5.55 4.12
C ILE A 84 0.68 4.82 4.53
N VAL A 85 -0.41 5.57 4.67
CA VAL A 85 -1.73 5.09 5.09
C VAL A 85 -2.78 5.74 4.18
N GLN A 86 -3.21 5.05 3.13
CA GLN A 86 -4.29 5.51 2.25
C GLN A 86 -5.68 5.39 2.92
N ASP A 87 -6.72 5.90 2.24
CA ASP A 87 -8.09 5.92 2.76
C ASP A 87 -8.72 4.53 2.95
N ASP A 88 -8.09 3.51 2.38
CA ASP A 88 -8.45 2.10 2.45
C ASP A 88 -7.31 1.21 2.99
N GLY A 89 -6.28 1.79 3.63
CA GLY A 89 -5.25 1.07 4.37
C GLY A 89 -4.95 1.66 5.74
N TRP A 90 -4.68 0.82 6.74
CA TRP A 90 -4.43 1.25 8.12
C TRP A 90 -3.73 0.17 8.96
N VAL A 91 -3.16 0.59 10.10
CA VAL A 91 -2.56 -0.31 11.09
C VAL A 91 -3.68 -1.09 11.79
N LEU A 92 -3.60 -2.42 11.76
CA LEU A 92 -4.58 -3.29 12.37
C LEU A 92 -4.22 -3.63 13.83
N ASP A 93 -2.95 -3.93 14.13
CA ASP A 93 -2.49 -4.19 15.50
C ASP A 93 -0.99 -3.90 15.67
N THR A 94 -0.66 -2.97 16.57
CA THR A 94 0.72 -2.61 16.86
C THR A 94 1.49 -3.73 17.55
N ALA A 95 0.83 -4.70 18.20
CA ALA A 95 1.50 -5.84 18.78
C ALA A 95 2.33 -6.61 17.74
N ASN A 96 1.87 -6.62 16.48
CA ASN A 96 2.52 -7.30 15.35
C ASN A 96 3.63 -6.47 14.68
N TRP A 97 3.87 -5.23 15.10
CA TRP A 97 5.03 -4.46 14.63
C TRP A 97 6.35 -5.15 14.98
N SER A 98 7.29 -5.14 14.05
CA SER A 98 8.65 -5.65 14.24
C SER A 98 9.66 -4.62 13.76
N ASP A 99 10.71 -4.38 14.55
CA ASP A 99 11.73 -3.36 14.21
C ASP A 99 12.58 -3.76 13.01
N ASP A 100 12.58 -5.05 12.61
CA ASP A 100 13.20 -5.50 11.36
C ASP A 100 12.57 -4.86 10.10
N PHE A 101 11.36 -4.29 10.20
CA PHE A 101 10.79 -3.49 9.12
C PHE A 101 11.66 -2.26 8.79
N LEU A 102 12.42 -1.76 9.76
CA LEU A 102 13.31 -0.61 9.61
C LEU A 102 14.65 -0.97 8.93
N ASP A 103 14.94 -2.26 8.71
CA ASP A 103 16.14 -2.73 7.99
C ASP A 103 16.02 -2.61 6.46
N TYR A 104 14.90 -2.07 5.99
CA TYR A 104 14.55 -1.94 4.59
C TYR A 104 14.12 -0.51 4.26
N ASP A 105 14.39 -0.11 3.03
CA ASP A 105 14.00 1.18 2.49
C ASP A 105 12.56 1.16 1.96
N TYR A 106 12.00 -0.01 1.63
CA TYR A 106 10.59 -0.19 1.24
C TYR A 106 10.02 -1.51 1.80
N VAL A 107 8.92 -1.41 2.56
CA VAL A 107 8.16 -2.55 3.10
C VAL A 107 6.67 -2.33 2.88
N GLY A 108 5.94 -3.36 2.45
CA GLY A 108 4.49 -3.28 2.28
C GLY A 108 3.89 -4.65 2.00
N PRO A 109 2.56 -4.77 1.94
CA PRO A 109 1.89 -5.99 1.48
C PRO A 109 2.30 -6.34 0.04
N THR A 110 2.48 -7.62 -0.28
CA THR A 110 2.60 -8.03 -1.68
C THR A 110 1.26 -7.85 -2.40
N ALA A 111 1.29 -7.30 -3.60
CA ALA A 111 0.13 -7.10 -4.44
C ALA A 111 -0.11 -8.30 -5.38
N HIS A 112 -1.28 -8.29 -6.02
CA HIS A 112 -1.68 -9.35 -6.95
C HIS A 112 -0.88 -9.39 -8.26
N VAL A 113 -0.12 -8.34 -8.58
CA VAL A 113 0.71 -8.21 -9.79
C VAL A 113 2.16 -8.56 -9.47
N GLY A 114 2.86 -9.19 -10.40
CA GLY A 114 4.30 -9.44 -10.29
C GLY A 114 5.02 -9.41 -11.63
N ARG A 115 6.27 -8.94 -11.59
CA ARG A 115 7.22 -8.95 -12.70
C ARG A 115 8.08 -10.21 -12.61
N ILE A 116 8.31 -10.85 -13.75
CA ILE A 116 9.19 -12.01 -13.86
C ILE A 116 10.17 -11.74 -14.99
N ASP A 117 11.44 -11.67 -14.62
CA ASP A 117 12.54 -11.47 -15.55
C ASP A 117 13.24 -12.80 -15.81
N THR A 118 13.43 -13.14 -17.08
CA THR A 118 14.23 -14.27 -17.55
C THR A 118 15.29 -13.78 -18.53
N LYS A 119 16.18 -14.69 -18.96
CA LYS A 119 17.14 -14.39 -20.03
C LYS A 119 16.48 -13.99 -21.36
N ASP A 120 15.24 -14.43 -21.59
CA ASP A 120 14.52 -14.26 -22.85
C ASP A 120 13.62 -13.01 -22.81
N GLY A 121 13.50 -12.36 -21.66
CA GLY A 121 12.78 -11.10 -21.49
C GLY A 121 11.98 -11.00 -20.20
N THR A 122 11.19 -9.93 -20.11
CA THR A 122 10.33 -9.63 -18.97
C THR A 122 8.88 -9.97 -19.29
N ARG A 123 8.18 -10.59 -18.34
CA ARG A 123 6.72 -10.77 -18.37
C ARG A 123 6.07 -10.32 -17.08
N TRP A 124 4.81 -9.90 -17.18
CA TRP A 124 3.99 -9.51 -16.04
C TRP A 124 2.86 -10.51 -15.85
N VAL A 125 2.57 -10.83 -14.60
CA VAL A 125 1.49 -11.74 -14.24
C VAL A 125 0.64 -11.15 -13.13
N THR A 126 -0.63 -11.55 -13.07
CA THR A 126 -1.62 -11.01 -12.13
C THR A 126 -2.21 -12.12 -11.25
N ARG A 127 -3.12 -11.76 -10.34
CA ARG A 127 -3.85 -12.70 -9.47
C ARG A 127 -2.92 -13.59 -8.62
N TYR A 128 -1.80 -13.06 -8.16
CA TYR A 128 -0.78 -13.76 -7.36
C TYR A 128 -0.15 -14.98 -8.07
N THR A 129 -0.31 -15.12 -9.39
CA THR A 129 0.26 -16.27 -10.12
C THR A 129 1.79 -16.27 -10.13
N TRP A 130 2.43 -15.13 -9.85
CA TRP A 130 3.87 -15.04 -9.60
C TRP A 130 4.35 -15.92 -8.44
N SER A 131 3.48 -16.26 -7.47
CA SER A 131 3.86 -17.10 -6.33
C SER A 131 4.26 -18.52 -6.73
N ALA A 132 3.66 -19.05 -7.79
CA ALA A 132 4.00 -20.36 -8.35
C ALA A 132 5.34 -20.37 -9.10
N GLU A 133 5.96 -19.20 -9.29
CA GLU A 133 7.21 -19.00 -10.02
C GLU A 133 8.42 -18.80 -9.09
N LEU A 134 8.17 -18.62 -7.79
CA LEU A 134 9.21 -18.46 -6.78
C LEU A 134 10.14 -19.67 -6.74
N GLY A 135 11.45 -19.40 -6.64
CA GLY A 135 12.48 -20.43 -6.49
C GLY A 135 12.81 -21.25 -7.75
N LYS A 136 12.09 -21.07 -8.86
CA LYS A 136 12.47 -21.74 -10.12
C LYS A 136 13.76 -21.14 -10.67
N PRO A 137 14.66 -21.95 -11.24
CA PRO A 137 15.94 -21.48 -11.75
C PRO A 137 15.76 -20.62 -13.02
N GLY A 138 16.71 -19.70 -13.25
CA GLY A 138 16.78 -18.90 -14.47
C GLY A 138 15.76 -17.76 -14.57
N GLN A 139 15.07 -17.44 -13.47
CA GLN A 139 14.17 -16.31 -13.40
C GLN A 139 14.26 -15.55 -12.08
N THR A 140 14.00 -14.25 -12.13
CA THR A 140 13.84 -13.38 -10.97
C THR A 140 12.38 -12.98 -10.87
N VAL A 141 11.76 -13.24 -9.72
CA VAL A 141 10.36 -12.89 -9.46
C VAL A 141 10.30 -11.70 -8.52
N MET A 142 9.71 -10.61 -8.98
CA MET A 142 9.50 -9.38 -8.22
C MET A 142 8.01 -9.12 -8.11
N PRO A 143 7.34 -9.51 -7.00
CA PRO A 143 5.97 -9.07 -6.77
C PRO A 143 5.95 -7.55 -6.56
N VAL A 144 4.91 -6.90 -7.05
CA VAL A 144 4.66 -5.51 -6.69
C VAL A 144 4.41 -5.45 -5.19
N ILE A 145 5.02 -4.48 -4.51
CA ILE A 145 4.77 -4.23 -3.08
C ILE A 145 3.88 -2.99 -2.96
N ASN A 146 2.65 -3.19 -2.49
CA ASN A 146 1.58 -2.19 -2.46
C ASN A 146 2.04 -0.85 -1.89
N GLY A 147 1.69 0.25 -2.56
CA GLY A 147 2.09 1.62 -2.16
C GLY A 147 1.15 2.31 -1.17
N GLY A 148 -0.06 1.79 -0.96
CA GLY A 148 -1.10 2.43 -0.17
C GLY A 148 -1.08 2.10 1.33
N PHE A 149 -0.43 1.02 1.74
CA PHE A 149 0.02 0.80 3.11
C PHE A 149 1.46 0.28 3.10
N CYS A 150 2.44 1.19 3.16
CA CYS A 150 3.84 0.82 3.08
C CYS A 150 4.72 1.70 3.95
N LEU A 151 5.81 1.13 4.46
CA LEU A 151 6.89 1.85 5.11
C LEU A 151 7.94 2.22 4.05
N ARG A 152 8.37 3.48 4.04
CA ARG A 152 9.46 3.98 3.20
C ARG A 152 10.49 4.70 4.05
N SER A 153 11.77 4.40 3.87
CA SER A 153 12.83 5.19 4.48
C SER A 153 12.95 6.56 3.81
N ARG A 154 13.61 7.50 4.49
CA ARG A 154 13.95 8.80 3.91
C ARG A 154 14.83 8.67 2.66
N ARG A 155 15.72 7.66 2.62
CA ARG A 155 16.53 7.35 1.43
C ARG A 155 15.63 6.96 0.25
N MET A 156 14.64 6.09 0.49
CA MET A 156 13.66 5.69 -0.52
C MET A 156 12.85 6.89 -1.06
N MET A 157 12.33 7.74 -0.17
CA MET A 157 11.52 8.90 -0.56
C MET A 157 12.29 9.96 -1.37
N ARG A 158 13.63 9.95 -1.28
CA ARG A 158 14.51 10.87 -2.00
C ARG A 158 15.24 10.24 -3.18
N ALA A 159 15.09 8.92 -3.38
CA ALA A 159 15.93 8.16 -4.29
C ALA A 159 16.02 8.78 -5.70
N LEU A 160 14.89 9.18 -6.28
CA LEU A 160 14.85 9.76 -7.64
C LEU A 160 15.31 11.23 -7.71
N ILE A 161 15.51 11.88 -6.56
CA ILE A 161 16.09 13.22 -6.46
C ILE A 161 17.59 13.15 -6.25
N ASP A 162 18.04 12.23 -5.40
CA ASP A 162 19.44 12.02 -5.09
C ASP A 162 20.17 11.22 -6.19
N HIS A 163 19.42 10.46 -7.00
CA HIS A 163 19.89 9.68 -8.17
C HIS A 163 19.11 10.06 -9.45
N PRO A 164 19.34 11.24 -10.04
CA PRO A 164 18.61 11.73 -11.22
C PRO A 164 18.86 10.92 -12.52
N GLU A 165 19.84 10.02 -12.50
CA GLU A 165 20.08 9.01 -13.53
C GLU A 165 19.00 7.92 -13.54
N ILE A 166 18.37 7.63 -12.39
CA ILE A 166 17.27 6.67 -12.28
C ILE A 166 15.98 7.38 -12.69
N ARG A 167 15.42 6.99 -13.83
CA ARG A 167 14.28 7.68 -14.43
C ARG A 167 13.09 6.74 -14.58
N MET A 168 11.92 7.24 -14.19
CA MET A 168 10.65 6.57 -14.44
C MET A 168 10.55 6.17 -15.92
N THR A 169 10.21 4.91 -16.16
CA THR A 169 10.07 4.37 -17.51
C THR A 169 8.64 3.87 -17.70
N ILE A 170 7.93 4.46 -18.68
CA ILE A 170 6.57 4.08 -19.03
C ILE A 170 6.64 3.39 -20.40
N PRO A 171 6.38 2.08 -20.49
CA PRO A 171 6.35 1.37 -21.77
C PRO A 171 5.14 1.82 -22.60
N ALA A 172 5.11 1.42 -23.88
CA ALA A 172 3.89 1.54 -24.68
C ALA A 172 2.74 0.75 -24.00
N PRO A 173 1.48 1.24 -24.10
CA PRO A 173 0.32 0.52 -23.58
C PRO A 173 0.11 -0.79 -24.34
N ASP A 174 -0.36 -1.82 -23.64
CA ASP A 174 -0.65 -3.13 -24.21
C ASP A 174 -2.14 -3.31 -24.57
N THR A 175 -2.99 -2.42 -24.06
CA THR A 175 -4.43 -2.43 -24.30
C THR A 175 -4.89 -1.07 -24.79
N ILE A 176 -5.47 -1.02 -25.99
CA ILE A 176 -6.09 0.17 -26.56
C ILE A 176 -7.47 -0.23 -27.08
N GLY A 177 -8.54 0.24 -26.43
CA GLY A 177 -9.90 -0.17 -26.79
C GLY A 177 -10.96 0.25 -25.77
N GLY A 178 -12.19 -0.23 -25.97
CA GLY A 178 -13.34 0.05 -25.12
C GLY A 178 -14.23 1.21 -25.60
N ASP A 179 -15.39 1.35 -24.96
CA ASP A 179 -16.26 2.53 -25.06
C ASP A 179 -16.56 3.04 -23.63
N PRO A 180 -15.99 4.19 -23.21
CA PRO A 180 -15.13 5.06 -24.01
C PRO A 180 -13.78 4.39 -24.34
N LEU A 181 -13.17 4.83 -25.45
CA LEU A 181 -11.82 4.40 -25.86
C LEU A 181 -10.81 4.71 -24.76
N LYS A 182 -10.09 3.68 -24.29
CA LYS A 182 -9.10 3.76 -23.22
C LYS A 182 -7.77 3.17 -23.63
N VAL A 183 -6.74 3.65 -22.97
CA VAL A 183 -5.37 3.18 -23.07
C VAL A 183 -4.97 2.66 -21.70
N GLU A 184 -4.57 1.39 -21.64
CA GLU A 184 -4.30 0.70 -20.38
C GLU A 184 -3.01 -0.12 -20.48
N TRP A 185 -2.44 -0.36 -19.30
CA TRP A 185 -1.27 -1.22 -19.11
C TRP A 185 -1.67 -2.34 -18.17
N THR A 186 -1.50 -3.59 -18.59
CA THR A 186 -1.83 -4.76 -17.76
C THR A 186 -1.11 -4.74 -16.41
N ASN A 187 0.09 -4.18 -16.36
CA ASN A 187 0.91 -4.06 -15.15
C ASN A 187 0.68 -2.77 -14.35
N CYS A 188 -0.24 -1.90 -14.76
CA CYS A 188 -0.44 -0.58 -14.16
C CYS A 188 0.86 0.25 -14.10
N ALA A 189 1.61 0.31 -15.21
CA ALA A 189 2.94 0.94 -15.28
C ALA A 189 3.02 2.39 -14.76
N LEU A 190 1.90 3.10 -14.62
CA LEU A 190 1.87 4.47 -14.11
C LEU A 190 1.85 4.57 -12.58
N ASN A 191 1.63 3.46 -11.87
CA ASN A 191 1.55 3.45 -10.42
C ASN A 191 2.94 3.56 -9.79
N GLU A 192 3.04 4.29 -8.68
CA GLU A 192 4.32 4.48 -7.99
C GLU A 192 4.88 3.18 -7.44
N ASP A 193 4.04 2.30 -6.92
CA ASP A 193 4.48 1.03 -6.36
C ASP A 193 5.00 0.09 -7.44
N VAL A 194 4.36 0.03 -8.60
CA VAL A 194 4.86 -0.71 -9.77
C VAL A 194 6.20 -0.16 -10.23
N GLN A 195 6.34 1.18 -10.31
CA GLN A 195 7.59 1.82 -10.70
C GLN A 195 8.71 1.50 -9.70
N LEU A 196 8.49 1.78 -8.41
CA LEU A 196 9.52 1.69 -7.39
C LEU A 196 9.90 0.24 -7.08
N THR A 197 8.93 -0.68 -7.05
CA THR A 197 9.13 -2.04 -6.50
C THR A 197 9.40 -3.10 -7.58
N CYS A 198 9.18 -2.76 -8.85
CA CYS A 198 9.44 -3.66 -9.96
C CYS A 198 10.21 -3.02 -11.11
N VAL A 199 9.79 -1.86 -11.64
CA VAL A 199 10.41 -1.29 -12.85
C VAL A 199 11.81 -0.79 -12.56
N LEU A 200 11.94 0.09 -11.57
CA LEU A 200 13.17 0.78 -11.17
C LEU A 200 13.94 0.06 -10.08
N ARG A 201 13.39 -1.05 -9.56
CA ARG A 201 13.98 -1.78 -8.43
C ARG A 201 15.43 -2.20 -8.69
N PRO A 202 15.82 -2.74 -9.86
CA PRO A 202 17.21 -3.11 -10.12
C PRO A 202 18.18 -1.93 -9.98
N GLU A 203 17.84 -0.77 -10.53
CA GLU A 203 18.64 0.44 -10.44
C GLU A 203 18.67 1.02 -9.02
N LEU A 204 17.54 0.95 -8.30
CA LEU A 204 17.43 1.40 -6.91
C LEU A 204 18.24 0.50 -5.95
N GLU A 205 18.25 -0.82 -6.18
CA GLU A 205 19.11 -1.76 -5.43
C GLU A 205 20.60 -1.55 -5.77
N ALA A 206 20.93 -1.20 -7.01
CA ALA A 206 22.30 -0.89 -7.43
C ALA A 206 22.90 0.34 -6.71
N VAL A 207 22.06 1.29 -6.28
CA VAL A 207 22.46 2.42 -5.44
C VAL A 207 22.32 2.14 -3.93
N GLY A 208 22.07 0.88 -3.56
CA GLY A 208 22.11 0.39 -2.20
C GLY A 208 20.79 0.51 -1.42
N LEU A 209 19.65 0.73 -2.09
CA LEU A 209 18.34 0.63 -1.43
C LEU A 209 17.94 -0.83 -1.22
N ARG A 210 17.26 -1.11 -0.12
CA ARG A 210 16.85 -2.46 0.28
C ARG A 210 15.34 -2.59 0.25
N PHE A 211 14.81 -3.53 -0.52
CA PHE A 211 13.39 -3.88 -0.50
C PHE A 211 13.16 -5.09 0.40
N ALA A 212 12.07 -5.09 1.17
CA ALA A 212 11.73 -6.22 2.02
C ALA A 212 11.54 -7.51 1.20
N PRO A 213 12.05 -8.67 1.68
CA PRO A 213 11.74 -9.96 1.11
C PRO A 213 10.28 -10.33 1.40
N ILE A 214 9.75 -11.30 0.65
CA ILE A 214 8.33 -11.67 0.67
C ILE A 214 7.87 -12.03 2.09
N GLU A 215 8.69 -12.74 2.86
CA GLU A 215 8.37 -13.19 4.22
C GLU A 215 8.18 -12.01 5.19
N VAL A 216 8.89 -10.90 4.97
CA VAL A 216 8.69 -9.65 5.73
C VAL A 216 7.40 -8.97 5.27
N CYS A 217 7.18 -8.88 3.95
CA CYS A 217 5.96 -8.31 3.38
C CYS A 217 4.68 -9.00 3.86
N LEU A 218 4.69 -10.33 3.96
CA LEU A 218 3.53 -11.13 4.42
C LEU A 218 3.19 -10.93 5.90
N ARG A 219 4.16 -10.51 6.74
CA ARG A 219 3.91 -10.10 8.13
C ARG A 219 3.45 -8.65 8.23
N PHE A 220 4.00 -7.80 7.37
CA PHE A 220 3.75 -6.36 7.39
C PHE A 220 2.27 -6.04 7.10
N GLY A 221 1.67 -6.71 6.13
CA GLY A 221 0.24 -6.56 5.91
C GLY A 221 -0.30 -7.33 4.72
N ILE A 222 -1.56 -7.04 4.39
CA ILE A 222 -2.27 -7.71 3.30
C ILE A 222 -3.00 -6.73 2.41
N GLU A 223 -2.97 -6.99 1.09
CA GLU A 223 -3.86 -6.30 0.14
C GLU A 223 -5.13 -7.11 -0.11
N HIS A 224 -4.94 -8.19 -0.85
CA HIS A 224 -5.90 -9.26 -1.05
C HIS A 224 -5.20 -10.57 -0.68
N ALA A 225 -5.93 -11.55 -0.16
CA ALA A 225 -5.33 -12.87 0.00
C ALA A 225 -5.22 -13.58 -1.36
N GLY A 226 -4.16 -14.37 -1.51
CA GLY A 226 -3.84 -15.15 -2.69
C GLY A 226 -3.02 -16.38 -2.30
N ALA A 227 -2.59 -17.20 -3.27
CA ALA A 227 -1.92 -18.47 -2.98
C ALA A 227 -0.70 -18.34 -2.05
N VAL A 228 0.08 -17.26 -2.15
CA VAL A 228 1.22 -16.94 -1.28
C VAL A 228 0.83 -16.77 0.20
N HIS A 229 -0.43 -16.45 0.47
CA HIS A 229 -0.97 -16.25 1.81
C HIS A 229 -1.63 -17.50 2.38
N ARG A 230 -1.47 -18.69 1.78
CA ARG A 230 -2.19 -19.91 2.20
C ARG A 230 -2.01 -20.21 3.70
N ASP A 231 -0.78 -20.11 4.18
CA ASP A 231 -0.40 -20.51 5.54
C ASP A 231 -0.20 -19.30 6.48
N VAL A 232 -0.52 -18.09 6.02
CA VAL A 232 -0.42 -16.87 6.83
C VAL A 232 -1.53 -16.86 7.89
N ASP A 233 -1.16 -16.66 9.15
CA ASP A 233 -2.11 -16.35 10.20
C ASP A 233 -2.58 -14.89 10.05
N MET A 234 -3.83 -14.70 9.66
CA MET A 234 -4.40 -13.36 9.45
C MET A 234 -4.38 -12.51 10.73
N THR A 235 -4.38 -13.13 11.91
CA THR A 235 -4.30 -12.42 13.19
C THR A 235 -2.90 -11.87 13.50
N SER A 236 -1.87 -12.33 12.78
CA SER A 236 -0.49 -11.85 12.91
C SER A 236 -0.16 -10.63 12.04
N LEU A 237 -1.11 -10.16 11.21
CA LEU A 237 -0.90 -9.02 10.31
C LEU A 237 -0.76 -7.71 11.09
N PHE A 238 0.26 -6.92 10.75
CA PHE A 238 0.46 -5.58 11.31
C PHE A 238 -0.54 -4.56 10.75
N GLY A 239 -0.76 -4.54 9.43
CA GLY A 239 -1.79 -3.70 8.81
C GLY A 239 -2.39 -4.28 7.54
N GLN A 240 -3.16 -3.45 6.83
CA GLN A 240 -3.81 -3.84 5.59
C GLN A 240 -4.02 -2.67 4.65
N HIS A 241 -4.25 -2.95 3.37
CA HIS A 241 -4.65 -1.99 2.33
C HIS A 241 -5.57 -2.65 1.33
N CYS A 242 -6.83 -2.25 1.19
CA CYS A 242 -7.66 -2.88 0.17
C CYS A 242 -8.84 -2.05 -0.25
N LYS A 243 -8.98 -1.88 -1.57
CA LYS A 243 -10.13 -1.22 -2.18
C LYS A 243 -11.49 -1.82 -1.81
N TRP A 244 -11.54 -3.08 -1.37
CA TRP A 244 -12.79 -3.68 -0.89
C TRP A 244 -13.19 -3.19 0.49
N ARG A 245 -12.24 -2.83 1.36
CA ARG A 245 -12.48 -2.56 2.78
C ARG A 245 -12.19 -1.11 3.08
N ARG A 246 -13.24 -0.32 3.34
CA ARG A 246 -13.09 1.11 3.64
C ARG A 246 -13.68 1.45 5.00
N LEU A 247 -12.95 2.23 5.80
CA LEU A 247 -13.49 2.76 7.04
C LEU A 247 -14.62 3.75 6.76
N ILE A 248 -15.71 3.62 7.51
CA ILE A 248 -16.82 4.59 7.55
C ILE A 248 -17.08 5.12 8.96
N GLY A 249 -16.37 4.61 9.97
CA GLY A 249 -16.39 5.05 11.35
C GLY A 249 -15.26 4.40 12.13
N ILE A 250 -14.88 5.00 13.27
CA ILE A 250 -13.73 4.56 14.08
C ILE A 250 -14.08 4.25 15.55
N ASP A 251 -15.29 4.59 16.01
CA ASP A 251 -15.75 4.40 17.39
C ASP A 251 -17.22 3.90 17.40
N PRO A 252 -17.47 2.57 17.30
CA PRO A 252 -16.48 1.51 17.05
C PRO A 252 -15.99 1.50 15.59
N PRO A 253 -14.83 0.88 15.31
CA PRO A 253 -14.31 0.83 13.94
C PRO A 253 -15.28 0.05 13.04
N THR A 254 -15.72 0.71 11.97
CA THR A 254 -16.74 0.18 11.06
C THR A 254 -16.22 0.20 9.63
N ILE A 255 -16.26 -0.96 8.98
CA ILE A 255 -15.79 -1.14 7.60
C ILE A 255 -16.99 -1.34 6.68
N GLN A 256 -17.05 -0.53 5.64
CA GLN A 256 -17.87 -0.78 4.46
C GLN A 256 -17.08 -1.65 3.48
N TYR A 257 -17.60 -2.84 3.24
CA TYR A 257 -17.18 -3.71 2.15
C TYR A 257 -17.83 -3.23 0.85
N ARG A 258 -17.01 -2.85 -0.15
CA ARG A 258 -17.48 -2.44 -1.49
C ARG A 258 -17.91 -3.62 -2.37
N THR A 259 -17.81 -4.84 -1.85
CA THR A 259 -18.24 -6.07 -2.52
C THR A 259 -19.33 -6.76 -1.71
N LYS A 260 -20.09 -7.63 -2.38
CA LYS A 260 -21.12 -8.48 -1.80
C LYS A 260 -20.50 -9.56 -0.92
N ARG A 261 -21.24 -10.04 0.08
CA ARG A 261 -20.80 -11.15 0.93
C ARG A 261 -20.60 -12.41 0.09
N SER A 262 -21.53 -12.69 -0.82
CA SER A 262 -21.44 -13.85 -1.74
C SER A 262 -20.18 -13.85 -2.61
N ILE A 263 -19.68 -12.66 -2.99
CA ILE A 263 -18.41 -12.52 -3.73
C ILE A 263 -17.21 -12.72 -2.80
N ALA A 264 -17.23 -12.13 -1.61
CA ALA A 264 -16.17 -12.28 -0.62
C ALA A 264 -15.99 -13.75 -0.18
N GLU A 265 -17.07 -14.52 -0.04
CA GLU A 265 -17.04 -15.95 0.28
C GLU A 265 -16.35 -16.81 -0.78
N ARG A 266 -16.37 -16.37 -2.05
CA ARG A 266 -15.66 -17.03 -3.15
C ARG A 266 -14.23 -16.56 -3.32
N ALA A 267 -13.88 -15.40 -2.74
CA ALA A 267 -12.54 -14.86 -2.82
C ALA A 267 -11.61 -15.63 -1.88
N PHE A 268 -10.39 -15.92 -2.34
CA PHE A 268 -9.42 -16.71 -1.60
C PHE A 268 -9.16 -16.09 -0.22
N ARG A 269 -9.56 -16.79 0.85
CA ARG A 269 -9.37 -16.42 2.27
C ARG A 269 -9.89 -15.03 2.69
N GLU A 270 -10.71 -14.35 1.89
CA GLU A 270 -11.25 -13.03 2.27
C GLU A 270 -12.11 -13.11 3.53
N MET A 271 -12.86 -14.20 3.71
CA MET A 271 -13.64 -14.42 4.93
C MET A 271 -12.78 -14.73 6.17
N ASP A 272 -11.53 -15.17 6.01
CA ASP A 272 -10.58 -15.25 7.13
C ASP A 272 -10.16 -13.85 7.59
N ILE A 273 -9.93 -12.94 6.64
CA ILE A 273 -9.65 -11.53 6.92
C ILE A 273 -10.87 -10.89 7.62
N ALA A 274 -12.08 -11.12 7.11
CA ALA A 274 -13.31 -10.63 7.73
C ALA A 274 -13.46 -11.11 9.19
N ARG A 275 -13.27 -12.41 9.45
CA ARG A 275 -13.30 -12.97 10.81
C ARG A 275 -12.23 -12.36 11.73
N MET A 276 -11.01 -12.15 11.22
CA MET A 276 -9.95 -11.48 11.96
C MET A 276 -10.34 -10.05 12.34
N LEU A 277 -10.94 -9.31 11.42
CA LEU A 277 -11.43 -7.94 11.69
C LEU A 277 -12.53 -7.95 12.75
N GLU A 278 -13.52 -8.83 12.64
CA GLU A 278 -14.59 -8.98 13.65
C GLU A 278 -14.02 -9.34 15.03
N ALA A 279 -13.04 -10.25 15.09
CA ALA A 279 -12.34 -10.60 16.34
C ALA A 279 -11.59 -9.42 16.98
N ARG A 280 -11.20 -8.42 16.18
CA ARG A 280 -10.58 -7.16 16.64
C ARG A 280 -11.62 -6.06 16.92
N GLY A 281 -12.91 -6.39 16.94
CA GLY A 281 -14.00 -5.46 17.28
C GLY A 281 -14.48 -4.59 16.12
N TYR A 282 -14.09 -4.90 14.88
CA TYR A 282 -14.60 -4.18 13.72
C TYR A 282 -16.03 -4.62 13.38
N GLN A 283 -16.88 -3.66 13.05
CA GLN A 283 -18.20 -3.91 12.47
C GLN A 283 -18.11 -3.94 10.94
N LEU A 284 -18.59 -5.02 10.31
CA LEU A 284 -18.51 -5.19 8.86
C LEU A 284 -19.86 -4.99 8.18
N ARG A 285 -19.91 -4.16 7.13
CA ARG A 285 -21.11 -3.90 6.32
C ARG A 285 -20.81 -4.20 4.85
N PHE A 286 -21.31 -5.32 4.35
CA PHE A 286 -21.17 -5.72 2.95
C PHE A 286 -22.11 -4.93 2.03
N ALA A 287 -21.73 -4.81 0.76
CA ALA A 287 -22.62 -4.29 -0.26
C ALA A 287 -23.88 -5.18 -0.36
N PRO A 288 -25.06 -4.61 -0.65
CA PRO A 288 -26.29 -5.39 -0.77
C PRO A 288 -26.16 -6.45 -1.86
N GLU A 289 -26.73 -7.64 -1.61
CA GLU A 289 -26.88 -8.68 -2.64
C GLU A 289 -27.87 -8.20 -3.72
N ASP A 290 -27.77 -8.77 -4.93
CA ASP A 290 -28.83 -8.56 -5.92
C ASP A 290 -30.08 -9.32 -5.45
N LEU A 291 -31.24 -8.67 -5.55
CA LEU A 291 -32.55 -9.28 -5.27
C LEU A 291 -32.91 -10.32 -6.33
#